data_AF-A0A085TSQ6-F1
#
_entry.id   AF-A0A085TSQ6-F1
#
_cell.length_a   1.000
_cell.length_b   1.000
_cell.length_c   1.000
_cell.angle_alpha   90.00
_cell.angle_beta   90.00
_cell.angle_gamma   90.00
#
_symmetry.space_group_name_H-M   'P 1'
#
loop_
_entity.id
_entity.type
_entity.pdbx_description
1 polymer ?
#
loop_
_entity_poly.entity_id
_entity_poly.type
_entity_poly.pdbx_seq_one_letter_code
_entity_poly.pdbx_strand_id
1 'polypeptide(L)'
;MNPVLEKIPDRILKLALGALAQANTHAVYFDPGNEHWEYMSVLNAAHAGELVLKAIIAREHPLLIFNDIFKLDDERSDGLDLEKLIRKGKTHSFEQLPKVLWAVTGIRTPNLECFDRLRKARNSIQHFCAPDDDDLRALSLEFLYTIIDPLLADCFGVYTIEYHEDPSVGYDYVVGALIAGEIRFTMPNDFDLSEIEVPKLLREASEDYRVWFSREVEKIGKIDLLS
;
A
#
# COMPACT_ATOMS: atom_id res chain seq x y z
N MET A 1 22.75 -16.45 -7.59
CA MET A 1 22.05 -16.38 -6.29
C MET A 1 21.29 -17.69 -6.10
N ASN A 2 20.90 -18.09 -4.89
CA ASN A 2 20.09 -19.32 -4.72
C ASN A 2 18.72 -19.09 -5.41
N PRO A 3 18.25 -19.97 -6.32
CA PRO A 3 17.00 -19.77 -7.08
C PRO A 3 15.75 -19.55 -6.23
N VAL A 4 15.76 -20.00 -4.97
CA VAL A 4 14.65 -19.77 -4.06
C VAL A 4 14.64 -18.34 -3.53
N LEU A 5 15.82 -17.75 -3.31
CA LEU A 5 15.95 -16.35 -2.86
C LEU A 5 15.47 -15.39 -3.95
N GLU A 6 15.73 -15.70 -5.22
CA GLU A 6 15.28 -14.90 -6.37
C GLU A 6 13.75 -14.74 -6.43
N LYS A 7 12.98 -15.70 -5.89
CA LYS A 7 11.52 -15.65 -5.88
C LYS A 7 10.92 -14.93 -4.66
N ILE A 8 11.73 -14.57 -3.67
CA ILE A 8 11.25 -13.93 -2.43
C ILE A 8 10.54 -12.59 -2.70
N PRO A 9 11.11 -11.66 -3.50
CA PRO A 9 10.48 -10.35 -3.71
C PRO A 9 9.08 -10.48 -4.31
N ASP A 10 8.93 -11.30 -5.37
CA ASP A 10 7.65 -11.52 -6.04
C ASP A 10 6.62 -12.21 -5.14
N ARG A 11 7.05 -13.13 -4.26
CA ARG A 11 6.17 -13.79 -3.29
C ARG A 11 5.65 -12.80 -2.25
N ILE A 12 6.53 -11.94 -1.74
CA ILE A 12 6.15 -10.89 -0.79
C ILE A 12 5.20 -9.91 -1.48
N LEU A 13 5.49 -9.49 -2.71
CA LEU A 13 4.64 -8.58 -3.48
C LEU A 13 3.24 -9.18 -3.68
N LYS A 14 3.12 -10.44 -4.12
CA LYS A 14 1.80 -11.07 -4.31
C LYS A 14 0.97 -11.10 -3.03
N LEU A 15 1.59 -11.34 -1.88
CA LEU A 15 0.91 -11.27 -0.59
C LEU A 15 0.53 -9.82 -0.25
N ALA A 16 1.42 -8.86 -0.54
CA ALA A 16 1.16 -7.44 -0.35
C ALA A 16 -0.07 -6.97 -1.14
N LEU A 17 -0.21 -7.41 -2.39
CA LEU A 17 -1.35 -7.09 -3.25
C LEU A 17 -2.68 -7.68 -2.74
N GLY A 18 -2.64 -8.88 -2.14
CA GLY A 18 -3.80 -9.45 -1.45
C GLY A 18 -4.21 -8.61 -0.23
N ALA A 19 -3.25 -8.22 0.60
CA ALA A 19 -3.51 -7.34 1.75
C ALA A 19 -3.97 -5.94 1.31
N LEU A 20 -3.45 -5.43 0.19
CA LEU A 20 -3.84 -4.16 -0.41
C LEU A 20 -5.30 -4.17 -0.84
N ALA A 21 -5.74 -5.23 -1.51
CA ALA A 21 -7.13 -5.38 -1.93
C ALA A 21 -8.10 -5.32 -0.74
N GLN A 22 -7.74 -5.99 0.36
CA GLN A 22 -8.52 -5.94 1.60
C GLN A 22 -8.49 -4.55 2.26
N ALA A 23 -7.33 -3.89 2.24
CA ALA A 23 -7.18 -2.55 2.80
C ALA A 23 -8.05 -1.53 2.06
N ASN A 24 -7.98 -1.51 0.72
CA ASN A 24 -8.83 -0.66 -0.12
C ASN A 24 -10.31 -0.97 0.12
N THR A 25 -10.68 -2.24 0.18
CA THR A 25 -12.08 -2.64 0.36
C THR A 25 -12.63 -2.14 1.70
N HIS A 26 -11.89 -2.37 2.79
CA HIS A 26 -12.32 -1.90 4.11
C HIS A 26 -12.32 -0.37 4.24
N ALA A 27 -11.46 0.33 3.50
CA ALA A 27 -11.41 1.78 3.51
C ALA A 27 -12.55 2.41 2.68
N VAL A 28 -12.94 1.80 1.56
CA VAL A 28 -13.91 2.35 0.60
C VAL A 28 -15.34 1.92 0.88
N TYR A 29 -15.56 0.63 1.16
CA TYR A 29 -16.89 0.08 1.37
C TYR A 29 -17.23 0.10 2.87
N PHE A 30 -18.52 0.23 3.17
CA PHE A 30 -19.02 0.23 4.54
C PHE A 30 -19.82 -1.04 4.80
N ASP A 31 -19.44 -1.80 5.84
CA ASP A 31 -20.22 -2.92 6.34
C ASP A 31 -20.83 -2.57 7.71
N PRO A 32 -22.11 -2.14 7.78
CA PRO A 32 -22.78 -1.78 9.03
C PRO A 32 -22.90 -2.96 10.01
N GLY A 33 -22.72 -4.20 9.55
CA GLY A 33 -22.77 -5.39 10.40
C GLY A 33 -21.45 -5.71 11.10
N ASN A 34 -20.36 -5.00 10.79
CA ASN A 34 -19.02 -5.33 11.26
C ASN A 34 -18.38 -4.17 12.03
N GLU A 35 -18.49 -4.22 13.36
CA GLU A 35 -17.98 -3.19 14.28
C GLU A 35 -16.46 -2.98 14.23
N HIS A 36 -15.71 -3.88 13.59
CA HIS A 36 -14.25 -3.80 13.48
C HIS A 36 -13.77 -3.48 12.07
N TRP A 37 -14.67 -3.15 11.14
CA TRP A 37 -14.35 -2.92 9.74
C TRP A 37 -13.29 -1.84 9.53
N GLU A 38 -13.44 -0.70 10.19
CA GLU A 38 -12.50 0.42 10.09
C GLU A 38 -11.15 0.10 10.73
N TYR A 39 -11.15 -0.74 11.76
CA TYR A 39 -9.91 -1.21 12.39
C TYR A 39 -9.15 -2.12 11.43
N MET A 40 -9.88 -3.03 10.77
CA MET A 40 -9.31 -3.91 9.76
C MET A 40 -8.77 -3.13 8.56
N SER A 41 -9.35 -1.98 8.21
CA SER A 41 -8.78 -1.07 7.20
C SER A 41 -7.34 -0.65 7.57
N VAL A 42 -7.13 -0.16 8.79
CA VAL A 42 -5.79 0.28 9.25
C VAL A 42 -4.82 -0.89 9.36
N LEU A 43 -5.27 -2.03 9.88
CA LEU A 43 -4.42 -3.21 10.03
C LEU A 43 -3.98 -3.77 8.68
N ASN A 44 -4.89 -3.85 7.71
CA ASN A 44 -4.59 -4.32 6.36
C ASN A 44 -3.72 -3.32 5.61
N ALA A 45 -3.97 -2.01 5.74
CA ALA A 45 -3.12 -0.98 5.15
C ALA A 45 -1.68 -1.05 5.69
N ALA A 46 -1.51 -1.21 7.00
CA ALA A 46 -0.19 -1.38 7.61
C ALA A 46 0.50 -2.67 7.14
N HIS A 47 -0.26 -3.78 7.03
CA HIS A 47 0.28 -5.05 6.54
C HIS A 47 0.70 -4.98 5.07
N ALA A 48 -0.14 -4.41 4.21
CA ALA A 48 0.17 -4.16 2.81
C ALA A 48 1.44 -3.29 2.69
N GLY A 49 1.51 -2.18 3.42
CA GLY A 49 2.67 -1.29 3.41
C GLY A 49 3.95 -1.97 3.90
N GLU A 50 3.87 -2.75 4.98
CA GLU A 50 4.99 -3.55 5.47
C GLU A 50 5.54 -4.48 4.38
N LEU A 51 4.65 -5.19 3.68
CA LEU A 51 5.03 -6.13 2.64
C LEU A 51 5.54 -5.43 1.37
N VAL A 52 4.93 -4.34 0.92
CA VAL A 52 5.41 -3.57 -0.24
C VAL A 52 6.83 -3.06 0.00
N LEU A 53 7.08 -2.44 1.15
CA LEU A 53 8.42 -1.96 1.49
C LEU A 53 9.45 -3.10 1.53
N LYS A 54 9.07 -4.25 2.10
CA LYS A 54 9.94 -5.45 2.11
C LYS A 54 10.16 -6.01 0.71
N ALA A 55 9.16 -6.01 -0.16
CA ALA A 55 9.31 -6.45 -1.55
C ALA A 55 10.30 -5.57 -2.30
N ILE A 56 10.22 -4.24 -2.13
CA ILE A 56 11.16 -3.29 -2.73
C ILE A 56 12.59 -3.54 -2.22
N ILE A 57 12.78 -3.65 -0.90
CA ILE A 57 14.09 -3.96 -0.31
C ILE A 57 14.64 -5.30 -0.83
N ALA A 58 13.78 -6.32 -0.91
CA ALA A 58 14.17 -7.66 -1.35
C ALA A 58 14.59 -7.70 -2.83
N ARG A 59 14.11 -6.77 -3.66
CA ARG A 59 14.54 -6.67 -5.07
C ARG A 59 16.00 -6.27 -5.24
N GLU A 60 16.50 -5.42 -4.35
CA GLU A 60 17.94 -5.13 -4.30
C GLU A 60 18.72 -6.36 -3.87
N HIS A 61 18.31 -6.96 -2.75
CA HIS A 61 18.83 -8.26 -2.33
C HIS A 61 17.90 -8.93 -1.30
N PRO A 62 17.44 -10.19 -1.52
CA PRO A 62 16.44 -10.84 -0.67
C PRO A 62 16.83 -10.98 0.80
N LEU A 63 18.12 -11.03 1.10
CA LEU A 63 18.61 -11.14 2.48
C LEU A 63 18.56 -9.83 3.27
N LEU A 64 18.34 -8.68 2.63
CA LEU A 64 18.30 -7.37 3.30
C LEU A 64 16.99 -7.09 4.04
N ILE A 65 15.97 -7.95 3.89
CA ILE A 65 14.75 -7.84 4.70
C ILE A 65 14.94 -8.36 6.13
N PHE A 66 16.02 -9.11 6.39
CA PHE A 66 16.33 -9.70 7.68
C PHE A 66 17.12 -8.73 8.56
N ASN A 67 16.68 -8.57 9.81
CA ASN A 67 17.29 -7.62 10.74
C ASN A 67 18.52 -8.17 11.48
N ASP A 68 18.79 -9.48 11.37
CA ASP A 68 19.91 -10.14 12.01
C ASP A 68 20.29 -11.41 11.27
N ILE A 69 20.98 -11.25 10.14
CA ILE A 69 21.40 -12.37 9.30
C ILE A 69 22.55 -13.17 9.92
N PHE A 70 23.39 -12.52 10.73
CA PHE A 70 24.57 -13.15 11.33
C PHE A 70 24.20 -14.17 12.41
N LYS A 71 23.04 -14.02 13.06
CA LYS A 71 22.50 -15.07 13.94
C LYS A 71 22.03 -16.34 13.22
N LEU A 72 21.96 -16.30 11.89
CA LEU A 72 21.61 -17.45 11.05
C LEU A 72 22.85 -18.17 10.53
N ASP A 73 24.04 -17.57 10.72
CA ASP A 73 25.30 -18.18 10.39
C ASP A 73 25.60 -19.33 11.36
N ASP A 74 26.06 -20.44 10.80
CA ASP A 74 26.53 -21.60 11.55
C ASP A 74 27.95 -21.83 11.04
N GLU A 75 28.95 -21.53 11.88
CA GLU A 75 30.38 -21.57 11.52
C GLU A 75 30.84 -22.94 10.95
N ARG A 76 29.99 -23.98 11.06
CA ARG A 76 30.22 -25.33 10.56
C ARG A 76 29.50 -25.64 9.24
N SER A 77 28.76 -24.69 8.67
CA SER A 77 27.96 -24.82 7.46
C SER A 77 28.63 -24.08 6.31
N ASP A 78 28.88 -24.76 5.18
CA ASP A 78 29.49 -24.16 3.98
C ASP A 78 28.57 -23.14 3.25
N GLY A 79 27.40 -22.83 3.81
CA GLY A 79 26.48 -21.85 3.23
C GLY A 79 25.25 -21.54 4.10
N LEU A 80 24.49 -20.54 3.66
CA LEU A 80 23.24 -20.12 4.31
C LEU A 80 22.15 -21.18 4.11
N ASP A 81 21.72 -21.82 5.19
CA ASP A 81 20.63 -22.80 5.17
C ASP A 81 19.28 -22.07 5.08
N LEU A 82 18.60 -22.24 3.94
CA LEU A 82 17.31 -21.65 3.67
C LEU A 82 16.22 -22.14 4.65
N GLU A 83 16.30 -23.38 5.13
CA GLU A 83 15.34 -23.90 6.10
C GLU A 83 15.51 -23.22 7.46
N LYS A 84 16.76 -22.92 7.86
CA LYS A 84 17.04 -22.06 9.03
C LYS A 84 16.56 -20.63 8.81
N LEU A 85 16.74 -20.06 7.62
CA LEU A 85 16.25 -18.72 7.29
C LEU A 85 14.73 -18.63 7.43
N ILE A 86 13.98 -19.64 6.95
CA ILE A 86 12.52 -19.70 7.08
C ILE A 86 12.09 -19.88 8.55
N ARG A 87 12.77 -20.74 9.31
CA ARG A 87 12.36 -21.08 10.69
C ARG A 87 12.77 -20.02 11.73
N LYS A 88 13.91 -19.35 11.53
CA LYS A 88 14.52 -18.46 12.53
C LYS A 88 14.68 -17.03 12.05
N GLY A 89 14.48 -16.76 10.77
CA GLY A 89 14.64 -15.44 10.19
C GLY A 89 13.73 -14.42 10.85
N LYS A 90 14.31 -13.34 11.34
CA LYS A 90 13.59 -12.17 11.83
C LYS A 90 13.73 -11.06 10.82
N THR A 91 12.61 -10.52 10.37
CA THR A 91 12.61 -9.39 9.42
C THR A 91 12.54 -8.06 10.15
N HIS A 92 12.95 -6.99 9.48
CA HIS A 92 12.74 -5.63 9.97
C HIS A 92 11.26 -5.39 10.35
N SER A 93 11.04 -4.69 11.46
CA SER A 93 9.71 -4.30 11.90
C SER A 93 9.19 -3.12 11.08
N PHE A 94 7.87 -2.93 11.04
CA PHE A 94 7.21 -1.86 10.28
C PHE A 94 7.86 -0.48 10.48
N GLU A 95 8.15 -0.10 11.73
CA GLU A 95 8.79 1.19 12.07
C GLU A 95 10.20 1.38 11.49
N GLN A 96 10.93 0.29 11.26
CA GLN A 96 12.30 0.35 10.73
C GLN A 96 12.32 0.49 9.21
N LEU A 97 11.25 0.08 8.52
CA LEU A 97 11.25 -0.07 7.07
C LEU A 97 11.52 1.21 6.29
N PRO A 98 11.01 2.41 6.66
CA PRO A 98 11.39 3.65 5.96
C PRO A 98 12.90 3.90 5.93
N LYS A 99 13.60 3.60 7.04
CA LYS A 99 15.05 3.78 7.14
C LYS A 99 15.81 2.74 6.33
N VAL A 100 15.36 1.48 6.38
CA VAL A 100 15.97 0.37 5.64
C VAL A 100 15.76 0.56 4.13
N LEU A 101 14.55 0.92 3.71
CA LEU A 101 14.22 1.25 2.32
C LEU A 101 15.21 2.28 1.78
N TRP A 102 15.38 3.40 2.48
CA TRP A 102 16.31 4.43 2.06
C TRP A 102 17.75 3.94 2.02
N ALA A 103 18.22 3.24 3.07
CA ALA A 103 19.60 2.80 3.14
C ALA A 103 19.96 1.80 2.01
N VAL A 104 19.01 0.97 1.60
CA VAL A 104 19.20 -0.09 0.61
C VAL A 104 18.96 0.41 -0.82
N THR A 105 17.93 1.23 -1.04
CA THR A 105 17.47 1.60 -2.40
C THR A 105 17.70 3.07 -2.75
N GLY A 106 18.01 3.92 -1.77
CA GLY A 106 18.02 5.37 -1.93
C GLY A 106 16.63 6.03 -1.95
N ILE A 107 15.55 5.25 -2.02
CA ILE A 107 14.16 5.75 -2.09
C ILE A 107 13.72 6.28 -0.73
N ARG A 108 13.10 7.46 -0.73
CA ARG A 108 12.45 8.04 0.47
C ARG A 108 10.98 7.68 0.49
N THR A 109 10.45 7.37 1.68
CA THR A 109 9.00 7.25 1.89
C THR A 109 8.35 8.63 1.67
N PRO A 110 7.40 8.79 0.72
CA PRO A 110 6.92 10.11 0.32
C PRO A 110 6.19 10.91 1.41
N ASN A 111 5.32 10.28 2.20
CA ASN A 111 4.53 10.93 3.25
C ASN A 111 4.83 10.33 4.64
N LEU A 112 5.96 10.74 5.25
CA LEU A 112 6.38 10.22 6.55
C LEU A 112 5.42 10.58 7.71
N GLU A 113 4.70 11.69 7.59
CA GLU A 113 3.72 12.10 8.60
C GLU A 113 2.54 11.13 8.65
N CYS A 114 1.95 10.82 7.48
CA CYS A 114 0.91 9.80 7.37
C CYS A 114 1.41 8.42 7.82
N PHE A 115 2.64 8.05 7.45
CA PHE A 115 3.26 6.79 7.91
C PHE A 115 3.27 6.69 9.44
N ASP A 116 3.66 7.75 10.15
CA ASP A 116 3.72 7.75 11.61
C ASP A 116 2.33 7.73 12.25
N ARG A 117 1.35 8.45 11.68
CA ARG A 117 -0.06 8.40 12.10
C ARG A 117 -0.62 6.98 11.97
N LEU A 118 -0.46 6.35 10.81
CA LEU A 118 -0.91 4.96 10.60
C LEU A 118 -0.20 3.98 11.54
N ARG A 119 1.12 4.13 11.74
CA ARG A 119 1.89 3.29 12.68
C ARG A 119 1.33 3.37 14.11
N LYS A 120 1.01 4.58 14.58
CA LYS A 120 0.42 4.80 15.90
C LYS A 120 -0.98 4.18 16.00
N ALA A 121 -1.83 4.42 15.02
CA ALA A 121 -3.18 3.85 14.95
C ALA A 121 -3.15 2.32 14.96
N ARG A 122 -2.33 1.70 14.10
CA ARG A 122 -2.10 0.24 14.08
C ARG A 122 -1.68 -0.29 15.45
N ASN A 123 -0.68 0.32 16.08
CA ASN A 123 -0.21 -0.14 17.39
C ASN A 123 -1.28 0.02 18.48
N SER A 124 -2.08 1.08 18.43
CA SER A 124 -3.20 1.29 19.34
C SER A 124 -4.25 0.19 19.19
N ILE A 125 -4.72 -0.03 17.97
CA ILE A 125 -5.73 -1.05 17.63
C ILE A 125 -5.25 -2.46 18.01
N GLN A 126 -3.98 -2.81 17.75
CA GLN A 126 -3.47 -4.16 18.01
C GLN A 126 -3.25 -4.50 19.49
N HIS A 127 -2.96 -3.50 20.32
CA HIS A 127 -2.42 -3.76 21.66
C HIS A 127 -3.19 -3.09 22.80
N PHE A 128 -4.01 -2.09 22.49
CA PHE A 128 -4.67 -1.26 23.48
C PHE A 128 -6.16 -1.11 23.11
N CYS A 129 -6.51 0.04 22.54
CA CYS A 129 -7.86 0.43 22.16
C CYS A 129 -7.80 1.11 20.79
N ALA A 130 -8.91 1.13 20.05
CA ALA A 130 -9.00 1.94 18.85
C ALA A 130 -8.93 3.45 19.20
N PRO A 131 -8.34 4.31 18.35
CA PRO A 131 -8.41 5.76 18.55
C PRO A 131 -9.85 6.24 18.36
N ASP A 132 -10.35 7.06 19.28
CA ASP A 132 -11.77 7.49 19.30
C ASP A 132 -12.08 8.66 18.33
N ASP A 133 -11.09 9.44 17.91
CA ASP A 133 -11.28 10.72 17.18
C ASP A 133 -10.72 10.74 15.74
N ASP A 134 -10.24 9.60 15.22
CA ASP A 134 -9.63 9.53 13.89
C ASP A 134 -10.57 8.87 12.88
N ASP A 135 -10.75 9.48 11.70
CA ASP A 135 -11.31 8.79 10.54
C ASP A 135 -10.27 7.77 10.02
N LEU A 136 -10.40 6.53 10.52
CA LEU A 136 -9.46 5.44 10.25
C LEU A 136 -9.49 5.00 8.79
N ARG A 137 -10.63 5.15 8.12
CA ARG A 137 -10.79 4.82 6.70
C ARG A 137 -10.07 5.86 5.85
N ALA A 138 -10.27 7.14 6.12
CA ALA A 138 -9.54 8.22 5.46
C ALA A 138 -8.02 8.12 5.69
N LEU A 139 -7.58 7.81 6.92
CA LEU A 139 -6.16 7.58 7.22
C LEU A 139 -5.59 6.40 6.41
N SER A 140 -6.37 5.33 6.24
CA SER A 140 -5.97 4.19 5.43
C SER A 140 -5.82 4.57 3.95
N LEU A 141 -6.80 5.29 3.38
CA LEU A 141 -6.71 5.78 2.00
C LEU A 141 -5.52 6.74 1.81
N GLU A 142 -5.32 7.69 2.72
CA GLU A 142 -4.18 8.60 2.67
C GLU A 142 -2.86 7.82 2.64
N PHE A 143 -2.72 6.80 3.50
CA PHE A 143 -1.53 5.96 3.53
C PHE A 143 -1.34 5.17 2.24
N LEU A 144 -2.40 4.52 1.75
CA LEU A 144 -2.33 3.72 0.53
C LEU A 144 -1.92 4.58 -0.67
N TYR A 145 -2.52 5.75 -0.86
CA TYR A 145 -2.34 6.51 -2.09
C TYR A 145 -1.23 7.57 -2.04
N THR A 146 -0.83 8.03 -0.86
CA THR A 146 0.29 8.98 -0.74
C THR A 146 1.64 8.29 -0.50
N ILE A 147 1.65 6.98 -0.19
CA ILE A 147 2.87 6.22 0.07
C ILE A 147 2.94 4.96 -0.79
N ILE A 148 1.94 4.08 -0.70
CA ILE A 148 2.04 2.76 -1.30
C ILE A 148 1.87 2.83 -2.81
N ASP A 149 0.92 3.62 -3.29
CA ASP A 149 0.62 3.79 -4.70
C ASP A 149 1.80 4.31 -5.52
N PRO A 150 2.45 5.45 -5.18
CA PRO A 150 3.62 5.89 -5.94
C PRO A 150 4.77 4.86 -5.87
N LEU A 151 4.96 4.18 -4.74
CA LEU A 151 5.99 3.15 -4.62
C LEU A 151 5.70 1.91 -5.49
N LEU A 152 4.43 1.49 -5.56
CA LEU A 152 4.01 0.38 -6.41
C LEU A 152 4.11 0.72 -7.88
N ALA A 153 3.67 1.91 -8.27
CA ALA A 153 3.76 2.39 -9.65
C ALA A 153 5.22 2.51 -10.10
N ASP A 154 6.06 3.22 -9.34
CA ASP A 154 7.46 3.47 -9.71
C ASP A 154 8.32 2.20 -9.69
N CYS A 155 8.11 1.32 -8.70
CA CYS A 155 8.93 0.13 -8.57
C CYS A 155 8.40 -1.02 -9.43
N PHE A 156 7.09 -1.24 -9.50
CA PHE A 156 6.51 -2.46 -10.08
C PHE A 156 5.58 -2.21 -11.28
N GLY A 157 5.25 -0.96 -11.60
CA GLY A 157 4.25 -0.64 -12.62
C GLY A 157 2.85 -1.12 -12.25
N VAL A 158 2.55 -1.13 -10.95
CA VAL A 158 1.29 -1.61 -10.38
C VAL A 158 0.50 -0.42 -9.82
N TYR A 159 -0.79 -0.35 -10.11
CA TYR A 159 -1.67 0.75 -9.71
C TYR A 159 -2.58 0.33 -8.56
N THR A 160 -2.62 1.11 -7.47
CA THR A 160 -3.33 0.69 -6.25
C THR A 160 -4.83 0.58 -6.44
N ILE A 161 -5.41 1.42 -7.32
CA ILE A 161 -6.85 1.41 -7.61
C ILE A 161 -7.32 0.09 -8.21
N GLU A 162 -6.43 -0.73 -8.79
CA GLU A 162 -6.77 -2.03 -9.38
C GLU A 162 -6.99 -3.13 -8.34
N TYR A 163 -6.72 -2.86 -7.06
CA TYR A 163 -6.75 -3.86 -6.00
C TYR A 163 -7.87 -3.56 -5.01
N HIS A 164 -9.00 -4.23 -5.19
CA HIS A 164 -10.13 -4.32 -4.25
C HIS A 164 -10.81 -5.68 -4.42
N GLU A 165 -11.66 -6.09 -3.46
CA GLU A 165 -12.20 -7.45 -3.42
C GLU A 165 -13.42 -7.67 -4.33
N ASP A 166 -14.06 -6.60 -4.83
CA ASP A 166 -15.19 -6.68 -5.76
C ASP A 166 -14.75 -6.40 -7.21
N PRO A 167 -14.42 -7.42 -8.02
CA PRO A 167 -14.02 -7.21 -9.41
C PRO A 167 -15.18 -6.81 -10.33
N SER A 168 -16.42 -6.82 -9.87
CA SER A 168 -17.60 -6.58 -10.72
C SER A 168 -17.93 -5.11 -10.91
N VAL A 169 -17.45 -4.24 -10.02
CA VAL A 169 -17.76 -2.80 -9.98
C VAL A 169 -16.65 -1.89 -10.53
N GLY A 170 -15.60 -2.47 -11.11
CA GLY A 170 -14.45 -1.71 -11.62
C GLY A 170 -13.84 -0.77 -10.56
N TYR A 171 -13.29 0.37 -10.99
CA TYR A 171 -12.63 1.33 -10.09
C TYR A 171 -13.59 2.35 -9.46
N ASP A 172 -14.89 2.29 -9.80
CA ASP A 172 -15.86 3.37 -9.61
C ASP A 172 -15.94 3.87 -8.16
N TYR A 173 -16.19 2.98 -7.19
CA TYR A 173 -16.33 3.38 -5.79
C TYR A 173 -15.00 3.77 -5.15
N VAL A 174 -13.90 3.11 -5.53
CA VAL A 174 -12.56 3.45 -5.05
C VAL A 174 -12.21 4.86 -5.49
N VAL A 175 -12.34 5.15 -6.78
CA VAL A 175 -12.07 6.49 -7.33
C VAL A 175 -13.04 7.52 -6.77
N GLY A 176 -14.32 7.18 -6.58
CA GLY A 176 -15.29 8.06 -5.95
C GLY A 176 -14.86 8.49 -4.54
N ALA A 177 -14.38 7.56 -3.72
CA ALA A 177 -13.84 7.85 -2.39
C ALA A 177 -12.58 8.73 -2.46
N LEU A 178 -11.69 8.49 -3.42
CA LEU A 178 -10.46 9.29 -3.60
C LEU A 178 -10.76 10.71 -4.05
N ILE A 179 -11.72 10.92 -4.95
CA ILE A 179 -12.14 12.26 -5.37
C ILE A 179 -12.76 13.01 -4.19
N ALA A 180 -13.65 12.36 -3.44
CA ALA A 180 -14.29 12.97 -2.27
C ALA A 180 -13.28 13.35 -1.17
N GLY A 181 -12.21 12.57 -1.00
CA GLY A 181 -11.11 12.86 -0.08
C GLY A 181 -9.99 13.72 -0.66
N GLU A 182 -10.11 14.17 -1.92
CA GLU A 182 -9.05 14.86 -2.67
C GLU A 182 -7.68 14.15 -2.66
N ILE A 183 -7.71 12.82 -2.66
CA ILE A 183 -6.53 11.97 -2.62
C ILE A 183 -6.06 11.73 -4.06
N ARG A 184 -4.80 12.06 -4.33
CA ARG A 184 -4.17 11.84 -5.63
C ARG A 184 -3.74 10.38 -5.77
N PHE A 185 -3.83 9.84 -6.97
CA PHE A 185 -3.51 8.44 -7.27
C PHE A 185 -2.92 8.30 -8.67
N THR A 186 -2.20 7.21 -8.90
CA THR A 186 -1.65 6.83 -10.19
C THR A 186 -2.73 6.19 -11.05
N MET A 187 -2.81 6.60 -12.32
CA MET A 187 -3.84 6.13 -13.26
C MET A 187 -3.23 5.14 -14.26
N PRO A 188 -3.83 3.95 -14.45
CA PRO A 188 -3.46 3.05 -15.53
C PRO A 188 -3.92 3.60 -16.88
N ASN A 189 -3.33 3.11 -17.98
CA ASN A 189 -3.64 3.60 -19.32
C ASN A 189 -5.05 3.23 -19.80
N ASP A 190 -5.61 2.14 -19.28
CA ASP A 190 -6.96 1.64 -19.57
C ASP A 190 -8.01 2.12 -18.55
N PHE A 191 -7.67 3.12 -17.73
CA PHE A 191 -8.57 3.73 -16.75
C PHE A 191 -9.93 4.10 -17.35
N ASP A 192 -10.99 3.62 -16.71
CA ASP A 192 -12.37 3.83 -17.15
C ASP A 192 -13.31 3.83 -15.95
N LEU A 193 -14.41 4.58 -16.05
CA LEU A 193 -15.42 4.71 -15.00
C LEU A 193 -16.80 4.64 -15.64
N SER A 194 -17.73 3.96 -14.98
CA SER A 194 -19.04 3.63 -15.56
C SER A 194 -20.23 3.91 -14.66
N GLU A 195 -20.06 3.83 -13.34
CA GLU A 195 -21.12 3.98 -12.35
C GLU A 195 -21.13 5.36 -11.68
N ILE A 196 -20.01 6.08 -11.69
CA ILE A 196 -19.89 7.39 -11.02
C ILE A 196 -19.94 8.59 -11.98
N GLU A 197 -20.67 9.63 -11.58
CA GLU A 197 -20.67 10.93 -12.26
C GLU A 197 -19.47 11.77 -11.81
N VAL A 198 -18.32 11.57 -12.45
CA VAL A 198 -17.06 12.29 -12.15
C VAL A 198 -17.25 13.82 -12.10
N PRO A 199 -17.93 14.48 -13.07
CA PRO A 199 -18.15 15.92 -13.00
C PRO A 199 -18.91 16.36 -11.75
N LYS A 200 -19.82 15.53 -11.24
CA LYS A 200 -20.58 15.83 -10.02
C LYS A 200 -19.69 15.79 -8.79
N LEU A 201 -18.85 14.76 -8.66
CA LEU A 201 -17.91 14.63 -7.54
C LEU A 201 -16.86 15.74 -7.55
N LEU A 202 -16.32 16.06 -8.74
CA LEU A 202 -15.32 17.12 -8.88
C LEU A 202 -15.86 18.51 -8.52
N ARG A 203 -17.17 18.79 -8.61
CA ARG A 203 -17.74 20.09 -8.22
C ARG A 203 -17.51 20.43 -6.75
N GLU A 204 -17.42 19.42 -5.89
CA GLU A 204 -17.22 19.60 -4.44
C GLU A 204 -15.72 19.66 -4.08
N ALA A 205 -14.85 19.22 -4.98
CA ALA A 205 -13.41 19.23 -4.80
C ALA A 205 -12.78 20.60 -5.06
N SER A 206 -11.63 20.82 -4.42
CA SER A 206 -10.81 22.02 -4.58
C SER A 206 -10.39 22.27 -6.04
N GLU A 207 -10.08 23.52 -6.36
CA GLU A 207 -9.54 23.89 -7.67
C GLU A 207 -8.23 23.15 -7.97
N ASP A 208 -7.32 23.08 -6.99
CA ASP A 208 -6.03 22.38 -7.11
C ASP A 208 -6.21 20.90 -7.46
N TYR A 209 -7.16 20.22 -6.81
CA TYR A 209 -7.44 18.82 -7.09
C TYR A 209 -8.05 18.63 -8.49
N ARG A 210 -9.03 19.46 -8.87
CA ARG A 210 -9.64 19.42 -10.20
C ARG A 210 -8.63 19.61 -11.33
N VAL A 211 -7.72 20.57 -11.17
CA VAL A 211 -6.65 20.83 -12.15
C VAL A 211 -5.71 19.62 -12.25
N TRP A 212 -5.34 19.02 -11.12
CA TRP A 212 -4.54 17.80 -11.11
C TRP A 212 -5.26 16.65 -11.84
N PHE A 213 -6.52 16.37 -11.47
CA PHE A 213 -7.28 15.25 -12.02
C PHE A 213 -7.45 15.40 -13.53
N SER A 214 -7.84 16.59 -13.99
CA SER A 214 -8.01 16.88 -15.42
C SER A 214 -6.72 16.62 -16.20
N ARG A 215 -5.58 17.05 -15.66
CA ARG A 215 -4.27 16.83 -16.28
C ARG A 215 -3.90 15.34 -16.35
N GLU A 216 -4.16 14.56 -15.31
CA GLU A 216 -3.84 13.11 -15.35
C GLU A 216 -4.73 12.36 -16.34
N VAL A 217 -6.01 12.69 -16.39
CA VAL A 217 -6.98 12.13 -17.36
C VAL A 217 -6.61 12.51 -18.81
N GLU A 218 -6.18 13.76 -19.05
CA GLU A 218 -5.67 14.19 -20.35
C GLU A 218 -4.43 13.40 -20.80
N LYS A 219 -3.49 13.11 -19.89
CA LYS A 219 -2.27 12.35 -20.22
C LYS A 219 -2.56 10.95 -20.74
N ILE A 220 -3.63 10.33 -20.24
CA ILE A 220 -4.07 8.98 -20.66
C ILE A 220 -5.13 9.02 -21.77
N GLY A 221 -5.51 10.21 -22.25
CA GLY A 221 -6.45 10.38 -23.36
C GLY A 221 -7.92 10.14 -23.02
N LYS A 222 -8.31 10.22 -21.74
CA LYS A 222 -9.66 9.91 -21.22
C LYS A 222 -10.51 11.15 -20.93
N ILE A 223 -10.38 12.19 -21.75
CA ILE A 223 -10.99 13.52 -21.55
C ILE A 223 -12.52 13.46 -21.44
N ASP A 224 -13.15 12.43 -22.01
CA ASP A 224 -14.57 12.15 -21.92
C ASP A 224 -15.09 12.00 -20.47
N LEU A 225 -14.22 11.62 -19.52
CA LEU A 225 -14.55 11.56 -18.10
C LEU A 225 -14.76 12.94 -17.44
N LEU A 226 -14.39 14.03 -18.12
CA LEU A 226 -14.53 15.40 -17.61
C LEU A 226 -15.81 16.10 -18.11
N SER A 227 -16.53 15.49 -19.05
CA SER A 227 -17.72 16.06 -19.72
C SER A 227 -19.06 15.66 -19.10
#